data_AF-A0A2V5W093-F1
#
_entry.id   AF-A0A2V5W093-F1
#
_cell.length_a   1.000
_cell.length_b   1.000
_cell.length_c   1.000
_cell.angle_alpha   90.00
_cell.angle_beta   90.00
_cell.angle_gamma   90.00
#
_symmetry.space_group_name_H-M   'P 1'
#
loop_
_entity.id
_entity.type
_entity.pdbx_description
1 polymer ?
#
loop_
_entity_poly.entity_id
_entity_poly.type
_entity_poly.pdbx_seq_one_letter_code
_entity_poly.pdbx_strand_id
1 'polypeptide(L)'
;LETIGPPVTSVRGNCDSNFEWPLIVDLKRNGVRFRLVHIPPERAPENIDVLLHGHTHLPRNERREGVLFLNPGCVTRPNRGAPASVANLEIAADGKLRWRMIALR
;
A
#
# COMPACT_ATOMS: atom_id res chain seq x y z
N LEU A 1 -9.41 1.89 16.39
CA LEU A 1 -8.03 1.93 15.85
C LEU A 1 -7.25 3.13 16.38
N GLU A 2 -7.92 4.19 16.81
CA GLU A 2 -7.29 5.28 17.54
C GLU A 2 -7.35 4.97 19.04
N THR A 3 -6.21 4.71 19.69
CA THR A 3 -6.12 5.00 21.13
C THR A 3 -4.71 5.22 21.67
N ILE A 4 -3.61 4.68 21.11
CA ILE A 4 -2.26 4.91 21.67
C ILE A 4 -1.12 4.80 20.62
N GLY A 5 -1.29 5.31 19.40
CA GLY A 5 -0.27 5.17 18.36
C GLY A 5 -0.34 6.23 17.25
N PRO A 6 0.62 6.24 16.31
CA PRO A 6 0.58 7.09 15.13
C PRO A 6 -0.74 6.93 14.38
N PRO A 7 -1.25 7.98 13.71
CA PRO A 7 -2.48 7.91 12.93
C PRO A 7 -2.47 6.73 11.95
N VAL A 8 -3.54 5.94 11.95
CA VAL A 8 -3.69 4.78 11.07
C VAL A 8 -4.70 5.10 9.98
N THR A 9 -4.30 4.93 8.72
CA THR A 9 -5.21 4.92 7.58
C THR A 9 -5.40 3.49 7.11
N SER A 10 -6.65 3.04 7.03
CA SER A 10 -7.00 1.69 6.56
C SER A 10 -7.96 1.76 5.39
N VAL A 11 -7.85 0.78 4.49
CA VAL A 11 -8.85 0.47 3.47
C VAL A 11 -9.39 -0.93 3.73
N ARG A 12 -10.64 -1.15 3.35
CA ARG A 12 -11.31 -2.43 3.53
C ARG A 12 -10.75 -3.50 2.60
N GLY A 13 -10.37 -4.65 3.15
CA GLY A 13 -10.02 -5.87 2.42
C GLY A 13 -11.23 -6.72 2.05
N ASN A 14 -11.06 -7.62 1.09
CA ASN A 14 -12.17 -8.45 0.59
C ASN A 14 -12.68 -9.48 1.62
N CYS A 15 -11.92 -9.73 2.69
CA CYS A 15 -12.32 -10.61 3.80
C CYS A 15 -12.78 -9.82 5.04
N ASP A 16 -12.73 -8.48 5.03
CA ASP A 16 -13.11 -7.67 6.19
C ASP A 16 -14.63 -7.56 6.30
N SER A 17 -15.14 -7.87 7.49
CA SER A 17 -16.56 -7.77 7.86
C SER A 17 -16.99 -6.37 8.26
N ASN A 18 -16.06 -5.42 8.42
CA ASN A 18 -16.39 -4.02 8.68
C ASN A 18 -16.67 -3.29 7.36
N PHE A 19 -17.95 -3.07 7.07
CA PHE A 19 -18.40 -2.41 5.84
C PHE A 19 -18.28 -0.88 5.87
N GLU A 20 -18.05 -0.28 7.05
CA GLU A 20 -17.86 1.17 7.20
C GLU A 20 -16.46 1.63 6.78
N TRP A 21 -15.51 0.70 6.64
CA TRP A 21 -14.16 1.04 6.17
C TRP A 21 -14.18 1.39 4.69
N PRO A 22 -13.45 2.44 4.27
CA PRO A 22 -13.44 2.89 2.89
C PRO A 22 -12.77 1.85 2.00
N LEU A 23 -13.28 1.65 0.79
CA LEU A 23 -12.64 0.79 -0.22
C LEU A 23 -11.39 1.45 -0.82
N ILE A 24 -11.41 2.78 -0.92
CA ILE A 24 -10.35 3.59 -1.52
C ILE A 24 -10.10 4.79 -0.62
N VAL A 25 -8.83 5.12 -0.39
CA VAL A 25 -8.43 6.38 0.26
C VAL A 25 -7.34 7.05 -0.58
N ASP A 26 -7.57 8.31 -0.95
CA ASP A 26 -6.57 9.13 -1.63
C ASP A 26 -5.90 10.07 -0.63
N LEU A 27 -4.57 10.15 -0.69
CA LEU A 27 -3.76 10.98 0.19
C LEU A 27 -2.76 11.81 -0.62
N LYS A 28 -2.41 12.99 -0.10
CA LYS A 28 -1.26 13.76 -0.59
C LYS A 28 -0.26 13.97 0.54
N ARG A 29 1.01 13.66 0.31
CA ARG A 29 2.12 13.84 1.27
C ARG A 29 3.35 14.35 0.53
N ASN A 30 3.93 15.46 0.99
CA ASN A 30 5.07 16.14 0.38
C ASN A 30 4.96 16.25 -1.15
N GLY A 31 3.78 16.67 -1.62
CA GLY A 31 3.49 16.83 -3.06
C GLY A 31 3.09 15.55 -3.80
N VAL A 32 3.42 14.37 -3.28
CA VAL A 32 3.14 13.06 -3.90
C VAL A 32 1.71 12.61 -3.62
N ARG A 33 1.02 12.14 -4.66
CA ARG A 33 -0.37 11.64 -4.62
C ARG A 33 -0.38 10.13 -4.50
N PHE A 34 -1.03 9.63 -3.46
CA PHE A 34 -1.18 8.22 -3.14
C PHE A 34 -2.63 7.81 -3.27
N ARG A 35 -2.85 6.60 -3.78
CA ARG A 35 -4.12 5.88 -3.62
C ARG A 35 -3.88 4.60 -2.86
N LEU A 36 -4.67 4.36 -1.83
CA LEU A 36 -4.72 3.11 -1.08
C LEU A 36 -5.96 2.35 -1.55
N VAL A 37 -5.79 1.07 -1.88
CA VAL A 37 -6.88 0.16 -2.25
C VAL A 37 -6.48 -1.27 -1.95
N HIS A 38 -7.38 -2.12 -1.47
CA HIS A 38 -6.99 -3.51 -1.20
C HIS A 38 -6.71 -4.31 -2.49
N ILE A 39 -7.66 -4.29 -3.43
CA ILE A 39 -7.55 -4.97 -4.72
C ILE A 39 -7.09 -3.94 -5.76
N PRO A 40 -5.90 -4.09 -6.37
CA PRO A 40 -5.43 -3.15 -7.36
C PRO A 40 -6.24 -3.26 -8.66
N PRO A 41 -6.49 -2.15 -9.37
CA PRO A 41 -7.03 -2.19 -10.73
C PRO A 41 -6.00 -2.75 -11.72
N GLU A 42 -6.47 -3.23 -12.87
CA GLU A 42 -5.60 -3.74 -13.94
C GLU A 42 -4.76 -2.63 -14.59
N ARG A 43 -5.37 -1.45 -14.78
CA ARG A 43 -4.74 -0.25 -15.36
C ARG A 43 -4.38 0.74 -14.28
N ALA A 44 -3.37 1.57 -14.52
CA ALA A 44 -3.01 2.61 -13.59
C ALA A 44 -4.11 3.68 -13.53
N PRO A 45 -4.58 4.06 -12.33
CA PRO A 45 -5.44 5.22 -12.20
C PRO A 45 -4.72 6.48 -12.67
N GLU A 46 -5.44 7.36 -13.34
CA GLU A 46 -4.95 8.69 -13.65
C GLU A 46 -4.79 9.53 -12.37
N ASN A 47 -3.96 10.57 -12.44
CA ASN A 47 -3.83 11.58 -11.40
C ASN A 47 -3.29 11.10 -10.04
N ILE A 48 -2.63 9.95 -10.00
CA ILE A 48 -1.87 9.49 -8.82
C ILE A 48 -0.42 9.22 -9.19
N ASP A 49 0.47 9.26 -8.21
CA ASP A 49 1.90 8.98 -8.42
C ASP A 49 2.27 7.59 -7.88
N VAL A 50 1.56 7.14 -6.84
CA VAL A 50 1.78 5.86 -6.16
C VAL A 50 0.45 5.17 -5.83
N LEU A 51 0.35 3.87 -6.16
CA LEU A 51 -0.73 3.00 -5.73
C LEU A 51 -0.22 2.02 -4.65
N LEU A 52 -0.78 2.11 -3.45
CA LEU A 52 -0.54 1.17 -2.35
C LEU A 52 -1.64 0.12 -2.35
N HIS A 53 -1.27 -1.16 -2.46
CA HIS A 53 -2.25 -2.24 -2.53
C HIS A 53 -1.84 -3.52 -1.80
N GLY A 54 -2.83 -4.41 -1.63
CA GLY A 54 -2.66 -5.74 -1.06
C GLY A 54 -3.17 -6.83 -2.01
N HIS A 55 -4.02 -7.72 -1.48
CA HIS A 55 -4.73 -8.80 -2.16
C HIS A 55 -3.86 -9.98 -2.66
N THR A 56 -2.75 -9.73 -3.34
CA THR A 56 -1.96 -10.81 -3.97
C THR A 56 -1.09 -11.60 -2.99
N HIS A 57 -0.84 -11.04 -1.79
CA HIS A 57 0.10 -11.56 -0.79
C HIS A 57 1.53 -11.72 -1.33
N LEU A 58 1.86 -10.99 -2.41
CA LEU A 58 3.16 -10.98 -3.05
C LEU A 58 3.72 -9.55 -3.01
N PRO A 59 4.94 -9.33 -2.51
CA PRO A 59 5.59 -8.04 -2.59
C PRO A 59 5.64 -7.53 -4.03
N ARG A 60 5.40 -6.23 -4.20
CA ARG A 60 5.44 -5.57 -5.51
C ARG A 60 6.09 -4.21 -5.36
N ASN A 61 6.99 -3.90 -6.29
CA ASN A 61 7.56 -2.58 -6.48
C ASN A 61 7.80 -2.39 -7.97
N GLU A 62 6.81 -1.80 -8.65
CA GLU A 62 6.76 -1.77 -10.10
C GLU A 62 6.15 -0.47 -10.61
N ARG A 63 6.76 0.15 -11.61
CA ARG A 63 6.16 1.33 -12.27
C ARG A 63 5.41 0.89 -13.52
N ARG A 64 4.12 1.25 -13.61
CA ARG A 64 3.25 1.01 -14.78
C ARG A 64 2.53 2.29 -15.16
N GLU A 65 2.55 2.63 -16.44
CA GLU A 65 1.82 3.79 -16.99
C GLU A 65 2.06 5.08 -16.18
N GLY A 66 3.31 5.28 -15.71
CA GLY A 66 3.69 6.46 -14.92
C GLY A 66 3.37 6.37 -13.43
N VAL A 67 2.68 5.34 -12.94
CA VAL A 67 2.33 5.15 -11.52
C VAL A 67 3.19 4.08 -10.86
N LEU A 68 3.65 4.31 -9.63
CA LEU A 68 4.38 3.32 -8.84
C LEU A 68 3.42 2.43 -8.03
N PHE A 69 3.35 1.16 -8.37
CA PHE A 69 2.57 0.15 -7.65
C PHE A 69 3.43 -0.50 -6.56
N LEU A 70 2.96 -0.39 -5.31
CA LEU A 70 3.61 -0.95 -4.14
C LEU A 70 2.67 -1.91 -3.41
N ASN A 71 3.18 -3.11 -3.12
CA ASN A 71 2.53 -4.09 -2.25
C ASN A 71 3.58 -4.57 -1.23
N PRO A 72 3.33 -4.44 0.08
CA PRO A 72 4.25 -4.87 1.12
C PRO A 72 4.29 -6.40 1.32
N GLY A 73 3.47 -7.17 0.60
CA GLY A 73 3.32 -8.60 0.79
C GLY A 73 2.24 -8.94 1.83
N CYS A 74 2.51 -9.97 2.62
CA CYS A 74 1.60 -10.43 3.67
C CYS A 74 2.40 -10.76 4.93
N VAL A 75 1.85 -10.42 6.09
CA VAL A 75 2.50 -10.65 7.39
C VAL A 75 2.38 -12.07 7.92
N THR A 76 1.38 -12.84 7.47
CA THR A 76 1.05 -14.16 8.04
C THR A 76 0.98 -15.30 7.03
N ARG A 77 0.42 -15.03 5.83
CA ARG A 77 0.20 -16.04 4.78
C ARG A 77 0.72 -15.56 3.42
N PRO A 78 2.04 -15.37 3.27
CA PRO A 78 2.60 -14.98 1.99
C PRO A 78 2.37 -16.07 0.93
N ASN A 79 2.28 -15.65 -0.33
CA ASN A 79 1.97 -16.57 -1.43
C ASN A 79 3.24 -16.92 -2.22
N ARG A 80 3.20 -18.03 -2.97
CA ARG A 80 4.26 -18.48 -3.90
C ARG A 80 5.68 -18.47 -3.33
N GLY A 81 5.84 -18.81 -2.06
CA GLY A 81 7.15 -18.88 -1.39
C GLY A 81 7.77 -17.52 -1.04
N ALA A 82 7.02 -16.42 -1.17
CA ALA A 82 7.47 -15.11 -0.70
C ALA A 82 7.63 -15.12 0.84
N PRO A 83 8.55 -14.32 1.40
CA PRO A 83 8.68 -14.18 2.84
C PRO A 83 7.52 -13.36 3.43
N ALA A 84 7.15 -13.67 4.67
CA ALA A 84 6.30 -12.79 5.45
C ALA A 84 6.96 -11.40 5.55
N SER A 85 6.20 -10.34 5.30
CA SER A 85 6.80 -9.02 5.13
C SER A 85 5.85 -7.85 5.40
N VAL A 86 6.48 -6.72 5.72
CA VAL A 86 5.92 -5.36 5.69
C VAL A 86 6.88 -4.47 4.91
N ALA A 87 6.57 -3.18 4.79
CA ALA A 87 7.48 -2.23 4.16
C ALA A 87 7.38 -0.83 4.77
N ASN A 88 8.51 -0.12 4.74
CA ASN A 88 8.59 1.30 5.03
C ASN A 88 8.67 2.07 3.71
N LEU A 89 7.82 3.07 3.57
CA LEU A 89 7.89 4.05 2.50
C LEU A 89 8.24 5.41 3.12
N GLU A 90 9.45 5.88 2.87
CA GLU A 90 9.87 7.21 3.28
C GLU A 90 9.63 8.20 2.14
N ILE A 91 9.14 9.38 2.50
CA ILE A 91 8.83 10.46 1.58
C ILE A 91 9.64 11.67 2.02
N ALA A 92 10.65 12.04 1.24
CA ALA A 92 11.46 13.22 1.49
C ALA A 92 10.63 14.51 1.28
N ALA A 93 11.13 15.65 1.77
CA ALA A 93 10.45 16.94 1.64
C ALA A 93 10.26 17.36 0.17
N ASP A 94 11.15 16.93 -0.73
CA ASP A 94 11.08 17.16 -2.18
C ASP A 94 10.24 16.11 -2.92
N GLY A 95 9.56 15.21 -2.20
CA GLY A 95 8.72 14.17 -2.78
C GLY A 95 9.48 12.92 -3.25
N LYS A 96 10.82 12.84 -3.09
CA LYS A 96 11.55 11.61 -3.39
C LYS A 96 11.11 10.47 -2.48
N LEU A 97 10.91 9.30 -3.08
CA LEU A 97 10.42 8.10 -2.41
C LEU A 97 11.55 7.11 -2.17
N ARG A 98 11.61 6.56 -0.96
CA ARG A 98 12.49 5.43 -0.62
C ARG A 98 11.67 4.30 -0.04
N TRP A 99 11.57 3.21 -0.79
CA TRP A 99 10.88 1.99 -0.39
C TRP A 99 11.86 0.97 0.19
N ARG A 100 11.51 0.37 1.33
CA ARG A 100 12.27 -0.71 1.96
C ARG A 100 11.33 -1.81 2.44
N MET A 101 11.51 -3.01 1.89
CA MET A 101 10.86 -4.22 2.41
C MET A 101 11.52 -4.65 3.72
N ILE A 102 10.72 -5.12 4.66
CA ILE A 102 11.16 -5.68 5.93
C ILE A 102 10.58 -7.09 6.00
N ALA A 103 11.46 -8.09 5.98
CA ALA A 103 11.07 -9.48 6.20
C ALA A 103 10.77 -9.69 7.69
N LEU A 104 9.67 -10.39 7.97
CA LEU A 104 9.31 -10.84 9.29
C LEU A 104 9.86 -12.25 9.50
N ARG A 105 10.49 -12.48 10.65
CA ARG A 105 11.02 -13.77 11.09
C ARG A 105 10.15 -14.33 12.19
#